data_AF-A0A1G9J296-F1
#
_entry.id   AF-A0A1G9J296-F1
#
_cell.length_a   1.000
_cell.length_b   1.000
_cell.length_c   1.000
_cell.angle_alpha   90.00
_cell.angle_beta   90.00
_cell.angle_gamma   90.00
#
_symmetry.space_group_name_H-M   'P 1'
#
loop_
_entity.id
_entity.type
_entity.pdbx_description
1 polymer ?
#
loop_
_entity_poly.entity_id
_entity_poly.type
_entity_poly.pdbx_seq_one_letter_code
_entity_poly.pdbx_strand_id
1 'polypeptide(L)'
;MKNIILCELDRMYKSKKNRWLFIVSTVVFILFAFFIRTFDLGFYDPNTTVYLDSLNTAPFIMREFHLYLVFVFCPMIFIESFNHEFTVGAYRMILGRGYSKKEYIIAKLVSYALITGLFMLIMYIIGNSFGFVFMNRVESTHYFNIDRNFGILGAMIYNLKYYALEYLIMVAIMAISSIVGIISKNSIVAYILSLGLCIGAMYINDLFVFFFLSSQTIFDVLSNMNNNFMIICTIIILLSSGASVFVFDKKDYLD
;
A
#
# COMPACT_ATOMS: atom_id res chain seq x y z
N MET A 1 -21.32 11.06 7.72
CA MET A 1 -20.02 10.46 7.29
C MET A 1 -18.79 10.85 8.14
N LYS A 2 -18.45 12.13 8.36
CA LYS A 2 -17.21 12.54 9.10
C LYS A 2 -17.02 11.82 10.44
N ASN A 3 -18.06 11.75 11.27
CA ASN A 3 -17.98 11.11 12.58
C ASN A 3 -17.72 9.59 12.49
N ILE A 4 -18.24 8.92 11.45
CA ILE A 4 -18.02 7.49 11.23
C ILE A 4 -16.54 7.24 10.88
N ILE A 5 -15.97 8.08 10.01
CA ILE A 5 -14.55 8.02 9.64
C ILE A 5 -13.68 8.20 10.90
N LEU A 6 -13.96 9.22 11.72
CA LEU A 6 -13.23 9.46 12.97
C LEU A 6 -13.32 8.28 13.94
N CYS A 7 -14.50 7.66 14.08
CA CYS A 7 -14.66 6.46 14.91
C CYS A 7 -13.83 5.28 14.38
N GLU A 8 -13.79 5.07 13.07
CA GLU A 8 -12.98 4.01 12.44
C GLU A 8 -11.47 4.27 12.59
N LEU A 9 -11.03 5.52 12.42
CA LEU A 9 -9.64 5.90 12.66
C LEU A 9 -9.22 5.70 14.12
N ASP A 10 -10.08 6.09 15.07
CA ASP A 10 -9.84 5.90 16.51
C ASP A 10 -9.78 4.40 16.87
N ARG A 11 -10.67 3.58 16.29
CA ARG A 11 -10.64 2.12 16.44
C ARG A 11 -9.30 1.54 15.96
N MET A 12 -8.82 2.00 14.80
CA MET A 12 -7.54 1.55 14.25
C MET A 12 -6.34 1.96 15.11
N TYR A 13 -6.34 3.18 15.64
CA TYR A 13 -5.27 3.71 16.50
C TYR A 13 -5.21 3.02 17.88
N LYS A 14 -6.38 2.69 18.45
CA LYS A 14 -6.49 2.00 19.75
C LYS A 14 -6.21 0.50 19.66
N SER A 15 -6.33 -0.11 18.48
CA SER A 15 -6.02 -1.52 18.29
C SER A 15 -4.54 -1.81 18.59
N LYS A 16 -4.30 -2.65 19.61
CA LYS A 16 -2.95 -3.09 19.99
C LYS A 16 -2.25 -3.80 18.83
N LYS A 17 -2.98 -4.62 18.08
CA LYS A 17 -2.44 -5.37 16.94
C LYS A 17 -1.95 -4.45 15.84
N ASN A 18 -2.76 -3.45 15.45
CA ASN A 18 -2.36 -2.47 14.45
C ASN A 18 -1.11 -1.70 14.91
N ARG A 19 -1.08 -1.27 16.18
CA ARG A 19 0.08 -0.56 16.73
C ARG A 19 1.37 -1.39 16.64
N TRP A 20 1.30 -2.66 17.03
CA TRP A 20 2.43 -3.57 16.90
C TRP A 20 2.80 -3.80 15.44
N LEU A 21 1.83 -3.97 14.54
CA LEU A 21 2.07 -4.10 13.11
C LEU A 21 2.80 -2.86 12.56
N PHE A 22 2.38 -1.65 12.93
CA PHE A 22 3.08 -0.42 12.54
C PHE A 22 4.52 -0.39 13.03
N ILE A 23 4.75 -0.65 14.32
CA ILE A 23 6.09 -0.65 14.91
C ILE A 23 6.99 -1.69 14.23
N VAL A 24 6.53 -2.93 14.10
CA VAL A 24 7.29 -4.01 13.46
C VAL A 24 7.58 -3.66 12.00
N SER A 25 6.62 -3.11 11.28
CA SER A 25 6.81 -2.71 9.88
C SER A 25 7.84 -1.58 9.74
N THR A 26 7.85 -0.62 10.65
CA THR A 26 8.90 0.42 10.70
C THR A 26 10.28 -0.18 10.98
N VAL A 27 10.38 -1.12 11.93
CA VAL A 27 11.64 -1.81 12.23
C VAL A 27 12.13 -2.59 11.02
N VAL A 28 11.25 -3.35 10.36
CA VAL A 28 11.56 -4.11 9.15
C VAL A 28 12.03 -3.19 8.02
N PHE A 29 11.37 -2.04 7.81
CA PHE A 29 11.80 -1.03 6.84
C PHE A 29 13.22 -0.52 7.11
N ILE A 30 13.54 -0.22 8.38
CA ILE A 30 14.89 0.21 8.79
C ILE A 30 15.91 -0.91 8.57
N LEU A 31 15.56 -2.16 8.87
CA LEU A 31 16.42 -3.31 8.61
C LEU A 31 16.73 -3.46 7.12
N PHE A 32 15.73 -3.31 6.24
CA PHE A 32 15.97 -3.28 4.80
C PHE A 32 16.85 -2.12 4.37
N ALA A 33 16.72 -0.95 4.99
CA ALA A 33 17.60 0.19 4.73
C ALA A 33 19.07 -0.13 5.05
N PHE A 34 19.34 -0.78 6.18
CA PHE A 34 20.68 -1.25 6.53
C PHE A 34 21.18 -2.38 5.63
N PHE A 35 20.29 -3.30 5.23
CA PHE A 35 20.63 -4.37 4.31
C PHE A 35 21.12 -3.80 2.97
N ILE A 36 20.34 -2.90 2.36
CA ILE A 36 20.69 -2.25 1.09
C ILE A 36 22.01 -1.47 1.19
N ARG A 37 22.22 -0.76 2.30
CA ARG A 37 23.49 -0.05 2.56
C ARG A 37 24.71 -0.96 2.49
N THR A 38 24.58 -2.23 2.85
CA THR A 38 25.70 -3.17 2.84
C THR A 38 26.17 -3.48 1.42
N PHE A 39 25.29 -3.39 0.43
CA PHE A 39 25.60 -3.67 -0.98
C PHE A 39 25.88 -2.40 -1.80
N ASP A 40 25.41 -1.24 -1.34
CA ASP A 40 25.57 0.08 -1.98
C ASP A 40 25.09 0.14 -3.45
N LEU A 41 24.23 -0.80 -3.83
CA LEU A 41 23.71 -0.99 -5.19
C LEU A 41 22.18 -1.08 -5.20
N GLY A 42 21.57 -0.26 -6.05
CA GLY A 42 20.18 -0.32 -6.46
C GLY A 42 20.03 -1.04 -7.80
N PHE A 43 18.86 -1.62 -8.04
CA PHE A 43 18.49 -2.25 -9.31
C PHE A 43 17.18 -1.63 -9.81
N TYR A 44 17.20 -1.08 -11.01
CA TYR A 44 15.98 -0.63 -11.67
C TYR A 44 15.27 -1.83 -12.29
N ASP A 45 16.03 -2.63 -13.04
CA ASP A 45 15.68 -3.94 -13.60
C ASP A 45 16.76 -4.97 -13.26
N PRO A 46 16.54 -6.28 -13.51
CA PRO A 46 17.57 -7.30 -13.35
C PRO A 46 18.88 -7.02 -14.11
N ASN A 47 18.81 -6.20 -15.16
CA ASN A 47 19.95 -5.88 -16.03
C ASN A 47 20.54 -4.48 -15.80
N THR A 48 19.90 -3.63 -14.98
CA THR A 48 20.26 -2.21 -14.84
C THR A 48 20.47 -1.85 -13.37
N THR A 49 21.74 -1.64 -12.99
CA THR A 49 22.14 -1.29 -11.63
C THR A 49 22.56 0.17 -11.51
N VAL A 50 22.42 0.74 -10.32
CA VAL A 50 22.91 2.09 -9.98
C VAL A 50 23.55 2.10 -8.60
N TYR A 51 24.58 2.91 -8.42
CA TYR A 51 25.13 3.17 -7.09
C TYR A 51 24.18 4.01 -6.27
N LEU A 52 24.12 3.70 -4.98
CA LEU A 52 23.25 4.39 -4.05
C LEU A 52 23.90 5.66 -3.52
N ASP A 53 23.09 6.70 -3.41
CA ASP A 53 23.49 7.99 -2.88
C ASP A 53 22.43 8.54 -1.92
N SER A 54 22.75 9.65 -1.26
CA SER A 54 21.84 10.27 -0.29
C SER A 54 20.46 10.66 -0.85
N LEU A 55 20.33 10.80 -2.17
CA LEU A 55 19.14 11.30 -2.85
C LEU A 55 18.28 10.18 -3.47
N ASN A 56 18.88 9.12 -3.99
CA ASN A 56 18.19 8.06 -4.73
C ASN A 56 17.88 6.80 -3.89
N THR A 57 18.40 6.68 -2.66
CA THR A 57 18.28 5.47 -1.84
C THR A 57 16.84 5.16 -1.41
N ALA A 58 16.02 6.19 -1.12
CA ALA A 58 14.69 5.99 -0.51
C ALA A 58 13.73 5.11 -1.34
N PRO A 59 13.62 5.27 -2.68
CA PRO A 59 12.89 4.35 -3.56
C PRO A 59 13.39 2.89 -3.50
N PHE A 60 14.69 2.65 -3.40
CA PHE A 60 15.25 1.30 -3.36
C PHE A 60 14.96 0.59 -2.03
N ILE A 61 14.96 1.31 -0.91
CA ILE A 61 14.49 0.75 0.37
C ILE A 61 13.02 0.31 0.24
N MET A 62 12.21 1.13 -0.41
CA MET A 62 10.80 0.82 -0.62
C MET A 62 10.59 -0.40 -1.52
N ARG A 63 11.46 -0.61 -2.53
CA ARG A 63 11.44 -1.82 -3.37
C ARG A 63 11.55 -3.09 -2.55
N GLU A 64 12.56 -3.19 -1.68
CA GLU A 64 12.75 -4.39 -0.85
C GLU A 64 11.59 -4.57 0.14
N PHE A 65 11.04 -3.45 0.62
CA PHE A 65 9.93 -3.45 1.54
C PHE A 65 8.58 -3.79 0.90
N HIS A 66 8.42 -3.61 -0.41
CA HIS A 66 7.16 -3.84 -1.13
C HIS A 66 6.60 -5.25 -0.90
N LEU A 67 7.43 -6.29 -1.00
CA LEU A 67 6.98 -7.66 -0.77
C LEU A 67 6.45 -7.85 0.67
N TYR A 68 7.13 -7.29 1.65
CA TYR A 68 6.64 -7.29 3.04
C TYR A 68 5.28 -6.57 3.14
N LEU A 69 5.07 -5.48 2.41
CA LEU A 69 3.80 -4.78 2.41
C LEU A 69 2.67 -5.62 1.84
N VAL A 70 2.89 -6.19 0.66
CA VAL A 70 1.88 -6.99 -0.06
C VAL A 70 1.53 -8.24 0.72
N PHE A 71 2.51 -8.93 1.30
CA PHE A 71 2.28 -10.20 1.99
C PHE A 71 1.87 -10.06 3.45
N VAL A 72 2.45 -9.11 4.18
CA VAL A 72 2.27 -9.03 5.63
C VAL A 72 1.38 -7.87 6.00
N PHE A 73 1.82 -6.65 5.70
CA PHE A 73 1.19 -5.43 6.22
C PHE A 73 -0.25 -5.23 5.71
N CYS A 74 -0.43 -5.22 4.39
CA CYS A 74 -1.71 -4.92 3.76
C CYS A 74 -2.78 -5.96 4.09
N PRO A 75 -2.53 -7.27 3.91
CA PRO A 75 -3.53 -8.27 4.24
C PRO A 75 -3.89 -8.25 5.74
N MET A 76 -2.91 -8.12 6.64
CA MET A 76 -3.20 -8.08 8.08
C MET A 76 -4.09 -6.89 8.44
N ILE A 77 -3.76 -5.68 7.96
CA ILE A 77 -4.50 -4.49 8.35
C ILE A 77 -5.89 -4.44 7.70
N PHE A 78 -6.01 -4.81 6.42
CA PHE A 78 -7.26 -4.71 5.68
C PHE A 78 -8.23 -5.82 6.06
N ILE A 79 -7.79 -7.08 6.04
CA ILE A 79 -8.71 -8.21 6.23
C ILE A 79 -9.18 -8.30 7.66
N GLU A 80 -8.30 -8.06 8.63
CA GLU A 80 -8.73 -8.00 10.03
C GLU A 80 -9.88 -7.03 10.19
N SER A 81 -9.85 -5.89 9.49
CA SER A 81 -10.93 -4.92 9.53
C SER A 81 -12.22 -5.32 8.86
N PHE A 82 -12.14 -5.81 7.62
CA PHE A 82 -13.33 -6.12 6.83
C PHE A 82 -14.01 -7.41 7.34
N ASN A 83 -13.28 -8.28 8.04
CA ASN A 83 -13.82 -9.46 8.72
C ASN A 83 -14.13 -9.26 10.21
N HIS A 84 -13.69 -8.17 10.84
CA HIS A 84 -13.80 -7.98 12.30
C HIS A 84 -15.25 -8.15 12.77
N GLU A 85 -16.21 -7.62 12.03
CA GLU A 85 -17.61 -7.62 12.41
C GLU A 85 -18.24 -9.01 12.34
N PHE A 86 -17.79 -9.85 11.39
CA PHE A 86 -18.24 -11.23 11.26
C PHE A 86 -17.61 -12.12 12.34
N THR A 87 -16.31 -11.98 12.55
CA THR A 87 -15.55 -12.80 13.52
C THR A 87 -15.98 -12.57 14.96
N VAL A 88 -16.35 -11.34 15.33
CA VAL A 88 -16.79 -10.98 16.69
C VAL A 88 -18.32 -11.06 16.87
N GLY A 89 -19.08 -11.34 15.80
CA GLY A 89 -20.55 -11.32 15.84
C GLY A 89 -21.16 -9.93 16.04
N ALA A 90 -20.35 -8.88 15.88
CA ALA A 90 -20.74 -7.48 16.07
C ALA A 90 -21.58 -6.93 14.91
N TYR A 91 -21.77 -7.68 13.83
CA TYR A 91 -22.54 -7.26 12.65
C TYR A 91 -23.94 -6.75 12.99
N ARG A 92 -24.67 -7.44 13.88
CA ARG A 92 -26.02 -7.02 14.32
C ARG A 92 -26.03 -5.66 15.02
N MET A 93 -24.97 -5.32 15.76
CA MET A 93 -24.83 -4.04 16.44
C MET A 93 -24.57 -2.88 15.48
N ILE A 94 -24.04 -3.16 14.28
CA ILE A 94 -23.84 -2.14 13.24
C ILE A 94 -25.14 -1.90 12.47
N LEU A 95 -25.86 -2.98 12.15
CA LEU A 95 -27.16 -2.93 11.48
C LEU A 95 -28.22 -2.18 12.29
N GLY A 96 -28.16 -2.22 13.62
CA GLY A 96 -29.10 -1.52 14.50
C GLY A 96 -28.83 -0.02 14.68
N ARG A 97 -27.77 0.54 14.07
CA ARG A 97 -27.43 1.95 14.21
C ARG A 97 -28.15 2.80 13.16
N GLY A 98 -28.39 4.07 13.49
CA GLY A 98 -29.11 5.03 12.63
C GLY A 98 -28.34 5.57 11.41
N TYR A 99 -27.30 4.88 10.94
CA TYR A 99 -26.55 5.25 9.74
C TYR A 99 -26.69 4.17 8.66
N SER A 100 -26.53 4.54 7.39
CA SER A 100 -26.70 3.57 6.29
C SER A 100 -25.51 2.59 6.20
N LYS A 101 -25.78 1.36 5.74
CA LYS A 101 -24.74 0.34 5.47
C LYS A 101 -23.67 0.87 4.50
N LYS A 102 -24.09 1.64 3.48
CA LYS A 102 -23.19 2.26 2.48
C LYS A 102 -22.25 3.29 3.11
N GLU A 103 -22.76 4.19 3.94
CA GLU A 103 -21.92 5.17 4.63
C GLU A 103 -20.89 4.50 5.53
N TYR A 104 -21.25 3.37 6.15
CA TYR A 104 -20.33 2.62 6.99
C TYR A 104 -19.15 2.05 6.21
N ILE A 105 -19.42 1.32 5.11
CA ILE A 105 -18.35 0.70 4.32
C ILE A 105 -17.50 1.73 3.58
N ILE A 106 -18.09 2.83 3.09
CA ILE A 106 -17.35 3.95 2.49
C ILE A 106 -16.45 4.60 3.54
N ALA A 107 -16.97 4.86 4.75
CA ALA A 107 -16.17 5.42 5.82
C ALA A 107 -14.99 4.51 6.19
N LYS A 108 -15.21 3.19 6.22
CA LYS A 108 -14.15 2.20 6.44
C LYS A 108 -13.08 2.30 5.34
N LEU A 109 -13.45 2.20 4.07
CA LEU A 109 -12.51 2.33 2.93
C LEU A 109 -11.67 3.61 3.01
N VAL A 110 -12.30 4.75 3.29
CA VAL A 110 -11.61 6.04 3.43
C VAL A 110 -10.65 6.03 4.63
N SER A 111 -11.06 5.51 5.79
CA SER A 111 -10.19 5.43 6.97
C SER A 111 -8.93 4.59 6.73
N TYR A 112 -9.07 3.45 6.05
CA TYR A 112 -7.92 2.59 5.71
C TYR A 112 -7.01 3.23 4.67
N ALA A 113 -7.57 3.91 3.66
CA ALA A 113 -6.79 4.69 2.71
C ALA A 113 -5.99 5.80 3.42
N LEU A 114 -6.61 6.55 4.33
CA LEU A 114 -5.93 7.62 5.09
C LEU A 114 -4.80 7.09 5.96
N ILE A 115 -5.01 5.99 6.69
CA ILE A 115 -3.98 5.43 7.57
C ILE A 115 -2.81 4.85 6.77
N THR A 116 -3.10 4.18 5.65
CA THR A 116 -2.04 3.70 4.77
C THR A 116 -1.29 4.85 4.11
N GLY A 117 -1.96 5.93 3.71
CA GLY A 117 -1.32 7.14 3.20
C GLY A 117 -0.40 7.80 4.24
N LEU A 118 -0.85 7.92 5.49
CA LEU A 118 -0.03 8.44 6.58
C LEU A 118 1.20 7.57 6.83
N PHE A 119 1.03 6.25 6.82
CA PHE A 119 2.12 5.29 6.98
C PHE A 119 3.16 5.40 5.86
N MET A 120 2.71 5.51 4.62
CA MET A 120 3.58 5.71 3.45
C MET A 120 4.37 7.02 3.56
N LEU A 121 3.74 8.09 4.04
CA LEU A 121 4.41 9.37 4.30
C LEU A 121 5.49 9.22 5.37
N ILE A 122 5.22 8.49 6.45
CA ILE A 122 6.20 8.21 7.49
C ILE A 122 7.39 7.42 6.91
N MET A 123 7.14 6.39 6.10
CA MET A 123 8.20 5.62 5.44
C MET A 123 9.02 6.48 4.47
N TYR A 124 8.36 7.38 3.74
CA TYR A 124 9.04 8.36 2.89
C TYR A 124 10.00 9.23 3.71
N ILE A 125 9.56 9.77 4.85
CA ILE A 125 10.42 10.58 5.72
C ILE A 125 11.60 9.76 6.22
N ILE A 126 11.35 8.56 6.76
CA ILE A 126 12.40 7.68 7.30
C ILE A 126 13.40 7.31 6.21
N GLY A 127 12.95 6.92 5.02
CA GLY A 127 13.82 6.52 3.91
C GLY A 127 14.72 7.65 3.41
N ASN A 128 14.18 8.86 3.26
CA ASN A 128 14.99 10.02 2.87
C ASN A 128 15.96 10.41 3.99
N SER A 129 15.51 10.44 5.25
CA SER A 129 16.40 10.71 6.39
C SER A 129 17.54 9.69 6.48
N PHE A 130 17.26 8.41 6.22
CA PHE A 130 18.28 7.37 6.18
C PHE A 130 19.33 7.64 5.10
N GLY A 131 18.90 8.00 3.88
CA GLY A 131 19.79 8.40 2.79
C GLY A 131 20.73 9.54 3.18
N PHE A 132 20.20 10.63 3.76
CA PHE A 132 21.02 11.79 4.16
C PHE A 132 22.02 11.52 5.29
N VAL A 133 21.71 10.57 6.19
CA VAL A 133 22.54 10.27 7.37
C VAL A 133 23.59 9.22 7.07
N PHE A 134 23.27 8.19 6.29
CA PHE A 134 24.11 6.99 6.16
C PHE A 134 24.74 6.75 4.79
N MET A 135 24.27 7.44 3.74
CA MET A 135 24.80 7.29 2.38
C MET A 135 25.73 8.45 1.99
N ASN A 136 26.46 8.26 0.89
CA ASN A 136 27.34 9.28 0.33
C ASN A 136 26.52 10.52 -0.06
N ARG A 137 26.94 11.69 0.42
CA ARG A 137 26.27 12.95 0.14
C ARG A 137 26.60 13.43 -1.27
N VAL A 138 25.56 13.69 -2.06
CA VAL A 138 25.71 14.18 -3.43
C VAL A 138 24.76 15.35 -3.65
N GLU A 139 25.19 16.35 -4.42
CA GLU A 139 24.41 17.55 -4.73
C GLU A 139 23.36 17.31 -5.83
N SER A 140 23.58 16.31 -6.68
CA SER A 140 22.64 15.90 -7.73
C SER A 140 22.71 14.41 -8.03
N THR A 141 21.60 13.81 -8.46
CA THR A 141 21.52 12.40 -8.85
C THR A 141 20.81 12.23 -10.18
N HIS A 142 21.05 11.08 -10.82
CA HIS A 142 20.39 10.63 -12.03
C HIS A 142 19.41 9.50 -11.71
N TYR A 143 18.20 9.60 -12.26
CA TYR A 143 17.19 8.55 -12.17
C TYR A 143 17.08 7.80 -13.50
N PHE A 144 16.56 6.58 -13.44
CA PHE A 144 16.42 5.69 -14.58
C PHE A 144 15.73 6.35 -15.77
N ASN A 145 16.40 6.28 -16.93
CA ASN A 145 15.90 6.75 -18.22
C ASN A 145 15.36 8.19 -18.24
N ILE A 146 15.97 9.08 -17.44
CA ILE A 146 15.67 10.51 -17.44
C ILE A 146 16.97 11.28 -17.62
N ASP A 147 17.13 11.94 -18.77
CA ASP A 147 18.33 12.70 -19.16
C ASP A 147 18.49 14.05 -18.44
N ARG A 148 17.99 14.17 -17.20
CA ARG A 148 18.11 15.39 -16.39
C ARG A 148 18.79 15.09 -15.06
N ASN A 149 19.61 16.03 -14.62
CA ASN A 149 20.13 16.04 -13.25
C ASN A 149 19.06 16.52 -12.28
N PHE A 150 18.88 15.78 -11.19
CA PHE A 150 17.99 16.16 -10.11
C PHE A 150 18.83 16.68 -8.95
N GLY A 151 18.75 17.98 -8.68
CA GLY A 151 19.22 18.53 -7.41
C GLY A 151 18.37 18.03 -6.23
N ILE A 152 18.75 18.40 -5.02
CA ILE A 152 18.14 17.92 -3.76
C ILE A 152 16.60 18.01 -3.77
N LEU A 153 16.03 19.18 -4.08
CA LEU A 153 14.57 19.37 -4.12
C LEU A 153 13.91 18.54 -5.22
N GLY A 154 14.56 18.43 -6.38
CA GLY A 154 14.06 17.61 -7.48
C GLY A 154 14.01 16.14 -7.13
N ALA A 155 15.04 15.64 -6.44
CA ALA A 155 15.12 14.26 -5.96
C ALA A 155 14.08 13.96 -4.87
N MET A 156 13.87 14.87 -3.91
CA MET A 156 12.82 14.71 -2.89
C MET A 156 11.43 14.62 -3.53
N ILE A 157 11.12 15.48 -4.50
CA ILE A 157 9.84 15.42 -5.22
C ILE A 157 9.71 14.12 -6.02
N TYR A 158 10.79 13.65 -6.65
CA TYR A 158 10.81 12.37 -7.35
C TYR A 158 10.50 11.21 -6.40
N ASN A 159 11.17 11.16 -5.25
CA ASN A 159 10.93 10.15 -4.22
C ASN A 159 9.49 10.23 -3.69
N LEU A 160 8.94 11.43 -3.50
CA LEU A 160 7.56 11.58 -3.06
C LEU A 160 6.57 11.02 -4.10
N LYS A 161 6.80 11.28 -5.40
CA LYS A 161 6.00 10.70 -6.48
C LYS A 161 6.09 9.17 -6.50
N TYR A 162 7.29 8.63 -6.29
CA TYR A 162 7.49 7.18 -6.18
C TYR A 162 6.62 6.58 -5.06
N TYR A 163 6.68 7.15 -3.86
CA TYR A 163 5.88 6.68 -2.72
C TYR A 163 4.37 6.89 -2.93
N ALA A 164 3.97 7.92 -3.68
CA ALA A 164 2.57 8.14 -4.04
C ALA A 164 2.03 7.08 -5.01
N LEU A 165 2.84 6.65 -5.99
CA LEU A 165 2.48 5.56 -6.92
C LEU A 165 2.42 4.22 -6.19
N GLU A 166 3.36 3.97 -5.28
CA GLU A 166 3.36 2.78 -4.42
C GLU A 166 2.14 2.76 -3.49
N TYR A 167 1.77 3.90 -2.89
CA TYR A 167 0.54 4.04 -2.12
C TYR A 167 -0.71 3.68 -2.94
N LEU A 168 -0.75 4.07 -4.21
CA LEU A 168 -1.86 3.76 -5.10
C LEU A 168 -1.98 2.25 -5.38
N ILE A 169 -0.88 1.50 -5.41
CA ILE A 169 -0.89 0.02 -5.43
C ILE A 169 -1.51 -0.52 -4.13
N MET A 170 -1.10 0.02 -2.97
CA MET A 170 -1.64 -0.40 -1.67
C MET A 170 -3.14 -0.15 -1.55
N VAL A 171 -3.65 0.95 -2.10
CA VAL A 171 -5.09 1.24 -2.17
C VAL A 171 -5.81 0.27 -3.12
N ALA A 172 -5.19 -0.14 -4.23
CA ALA A 172 -5.76 -1.17 -5.10
C ALA A 172 -5.87 -2.53 -4.38
N ILE A 173 -4.82 -2.94 -3.65
CA ILE A 173 -4.84 -4.15 -2.82
C ILE A 173 -5.89 -4.05 -1.71
N MET A 174 -6.04 -2.89 -1.08
CA MET A 174 -7.09 -2.62 -0.10
C MET A 174 -8.48 -2.82 -0.70
N ALA A 175 -8.72 -2.29 -1.91
CA ALA A 175 -9.98 -2.40 -2.59
C ALA A 175 -10.33 -3.87 -2.92
N ILE A 176 -9.37 -4.65 -3.41
CA ILE A 176 -9.53 -6.11 -3.62
C ILE A 176 -9.80 -6.82 -2.29
N SER A 177 -9.03 -6.51 -1.25
CA SER A 177 -9.16 -7.12 0.07
C SER A 177 -10.53 -6.80 0.70
N SER A 178 -11.12 -5.64 0.38
CA SER A 178 -12.42 -5.24 0.91
C SER A 178 -13.55 -6.15 0.41
N ILE A 179 -13.60 -6.46 -0.89
CA ILE A 179 -14.63 -7.33 -1.45
C ILE A 179 -14.47 -8.77 -0.98
N VAL A 180 -13.24 -9.29 -1.00
CA VAL A 180 -12.92 -10.64 -0.51
C VAL A 180 -13.24 -10.76 0.97
N GLY A 181 -12.89 -9.74 1.75
CA GLY A 181 -13.13 -9.67 3.18
C GLY A 181 -14.61 -9.69 3.54
N ILE A 182 -15.45 -8.99 2.77
CA ILE A 182 -16.91 -8.97 2.99
C ILE A 182 -17.55 -10.31 2.63
N ILE A 183 -17.09 -10.99 1.58
CA ILE A 183 -17.68 -12.26 1.11
C ILE A 183 -17.27 -13.42 2.03
N SER A 184 -16.04 -13.40 2.52
CA SER A 184 -15.49 -14.48 3.34
C SER A 184 -16.03 -14.43 4.78
N LYS A 185 -16.38 -15.60 5.33
CA LYS A 185 -16.75 -15.73 6.76
C LYS A 185 -15.54 -15.93 7.68
N ASN A 186 -14.40 -16.31 7.11
CA ASN A 186 -13.16 -16.62 7.82
C ASN A 186 -12.04 -15.69 7.33
N SER A 187 -11.39 -14.99 8.26
CA SER A 187 -10.28 -14.07 7.98
C SER A 187 -9.09 -14.74 7.31
N ILE A 188 -8.78 -16.00 7.63
CA ILE A 188 -7.66 -16.74 7.02
C ILE A 188 -7.96 -17.02 5.55
N VAL A 189 -9.20 -17.43 5.25
CA VAL A 189 -9.63 -17.67 3.86
C VAL A 189 -9.63 -16.37 3.07
N ALA A 190 -10.10 -15.27 3.66
CA ALA A 190 -10.06 -13.95 3.04
C ALA A 190 -8.62 -13.52 2.70
N TYR A 191 -7.68 -13.81 3.59
CA TYR A 191 -6.25 -13.55 3.41
C TYR A 191 -5.64 -14.32 2.25
N ILE A 192 -5.86 -15.63 2.21
CA ILE A 192 -5.32 -16.46 1.12
C ILE A 192 -5.95 -16.06 -0.21
N LEU A 193 -7.26 -15.76 -0.23
CA LEU A 193 -7.96 -15.34 -1.44
C LEU A 193 -7.51 -13.97 -1.95
N SER A 194 -7.30 -12.97 -1.09
CA SER A 194 -6.86 -11.64 -1.55
C SER A 194 -5.47 -11.72 -2.19
N LEU A 195 -4.55 -12.45 -1.57
CA LEU A 195 -3.21 -12.69 -2.12
C LEU A 195 -3.29 -13.53 -3.40
N GLY A 196 -4.10 -14.58 -3.39
CA GLY A 196 -4.32 -15.45 -4.54
C GLY A 196 -4.87 -14.70 -5.75
N LEU A 197 -5.75 -13.70 -5.55
CA LEU A 197 -6.22 -12.83 -6.62
C LEU A 197 -5.11 -11.91 -7.16
N CYS A 198 -4.31 -11.30 -6.29
CA CYS A 198 -3.18 -10.47 -6.72
C CYS A 198 -2.16 -11.29 -7.53
N ILE A 199 -1.79 -12.47 -7.03
CA ILE A 199 -0.87 -13.40 -7.71
C ILE A 199 -1.48 -13.90 -9.02
N GLY A 200 -2.74 -14.37 -8.96
CA GLY A 200 -3.45 -14.92 -10.11
C GLY A 200 -3.59 -13.90 -11.23
N ALA A 201 -3.81 -12.62 -10.91
CA ALA A 201 -3.89 -11.55 -11.90
C ALA A 201 -2.59 -11.42 -12.72
N MET A 202 -1.43 -11.58 -12.09
CA MET A 202 -0.13 -11.53 -12.80
C MET A 202 0.00 -12.63 -13.85
N TYR A 203 -0.51 -13.83 -13.58
CA TYR A 203 -0.47 -14.94 -14.53
C TYR A 203 -1.48 -14.81 -15.67
N ILE A 204 -2.49 -13.95 -15.51
CA ILE A 204 -3.48 -13.66 -16.56
C ILE A 204 -2.92 -12.63 -17.54
N ASN A 205 -2.24 -11.60 -17.04
CA ASN A 205 -1.69 -10.53 -17.87
C ASN A 205 -0.51 -9.83 -17.20
N ASP A 206 0.55 -9.58 -17.98
CA ASP A 206 1.77 -8.88 -17.54
C ASP A 206 1.49 -7.47 -17.00
N LEU A 207 0.37 -6.86 -17.39
CA LEU A 207 -0.07 -5.57 -16.86
C LEU A 207 -0.30 -5.56 -15.34
N PHE A 208 -0.47 -6.72 -14.70
CA PHE A 208 -0.69 -6.84 -13.25
C PHE A 208 0.59 -7.14 -12.47
N VAL A 209 1.75 -7.22 -13.12
CA VAL A 209 3.05 -7.54 -12.49
C VAL A 209 3.41 -6.57 -11.35
N PHE A 210 2.89 -5.34 -11.39
CA PHE A 210 3.10 -4.32 -10.36
C PHE A 210 2.63 -4.74 -8.94
N PHE A 211 1.77 -5.76 -8.81
CA PHE A 211 1.37 -6.27 -7.49
C PHE A 211 2.51 -6.92 -6.72
N PHE A 212 3.60 -7.29 -7.39
CA PHE A 212 4.76 -7.96 -6.79
C PHE A 212 6.10 -7.30 -7.13
N LEU A 213 6.21 -6.79 -8.35
CA LEU A 213 7.39 -6.07 -8.84
C LEU A 213 7.00 -4.62 -9.09
N SER A 214 6.59 -3.93 -8.03
CA SER A 214 6.11 -2.54 -8.15
C SER A 214 7.17 -1.59 -8.67
N SER A 215 8.42 -1.75 -8.24
CA SER A 215 9.45 -0.73 -8.43
C SER A 215 9.80 -0.50 -9.89
N GLN A 216 9.98 -1.55 -10.67
CA GLN A 216 10.19 -1.45 -12.12
C GLN A 216 9.05 -0.67 -12.78
N THR A 217 7.80 -1.06 -12.50
CA THR A 217 6.63 -0.39 -13.08
C THR A 217 6.52 1.08 -12.64
N ILE A 218 6.90 1.41 -11.41
CA ILE A 218 6.91 2.79 -10.92
C ILE A 218 8.01 3.61 -11.59
N PHE A 219 9.21 3.06 -11.76
CA PHE A 219 10.29 3.73 -12.50
C PHE A 219 9.92 3.96 -13.97
N ASP A 220 9.24 3.00 -14.62
CA ASP A 220 8.72 3.15 -15.98
C ASP A 220 7.64 4.24 -16.07
N VAL A 221 6.75 4.34 -15.08
CA VAL A 221 5.75 5.41 -15.03
C VAL A 221 6.42 6.77 -14.84
N LEU A 222 7.40 6.87 -13.93
CA LEU A 222 8.11 8.12 -13.65
C LEU A 222 9.02 8.58 -14.81
N SER A 223 9.47 7.66 -15.65
CA SER A 223 10.20 7.94 -16.90
C SER A 223 9.27 8.14 -18.12
N ASN A 224 7.94 8.12 -17.93
CA ASN A 224 6.91 8.23 -18.98
C ASN A 224 6.91 7.09 -20.01
N MET A 225 7.47 5.92 -19.67
CA MET A 225 7.44 4.73 -20.53
C MET A 225 6.12 3.94 -20.38
N ASN A 226 5.47 4.02 -19.21
CA ASN A 226 4.23 3.29 -18.94
C ASN A 226 3.12 4.22 -18.42
N ASN A 227 2.15 4.53 -19.30
CA ASN A 227 0.99 5.37 -18.95
C ASN A 227 -0.24 4.57 -18.50
N ASN A 228 -0.26 3.25 -18.72
CA ASN A 228 -1.45 2.43 -18.48
C ASN A 228 -1.63 2.08 -17.00
N PHE A 229 -0.54 1.98 -16.24
CA PHE A 229 -0.54 1.61 -14.82
C PHE A 229 -1.54 2.43 -13.98
N MET A 230 -1.51 3.77 -14.10
CA MET A 230 -2.38 4.63 -13.30
C MET A 230 -3.87 4.40 -13.61
N ILE A 231 -4.20 4.18 -14.89
CA ILE A 231 -5.56 3.90 -15.34
C ILE A 231 -6.03 2.57 -14.78
N ILE A 232 -5.21 1.52 -14.89
CA ILE A 232 -5.53 0.18 -14.41
C ILE A 232 -5.81 0.19 -12.90
N CYS A 233 -4.92 0.75 -12.10
CA CYS A 233 -5.11 0.86 -10.66
C CYS A 233 -6.38 1.64 -10.31
N THR A 234 -6.65 2.74 -11.00
CA THR A 234 -7.89 3.52 -10.79
C THR A 234 -9.13 2.68 -11.08
N ILE A 235 -9.12 1.90 -12.17
CA ILE A 235 -10.22 0.99 -12.51
C ILE A 235 -10.40 -0.08 -11.42
N ILE A 236 -9.32 -0.72 -10.96
CA ILE A 236 -9.36 -1.74 -9.90
C ILE A 236 -9.95 -1.15 -8.62
N ILE A 237 -9.51 0.05 -8.22
CA ILE A 237 -9.99 0.74 -7.03
C ILE A 237 -11.49 1.01 -7.16
N LEU A 238 -11.93 1.62 -8.26
CA LEU A 238 -13.33 1.98 -8.47
C LEU A 238 -14.25 0.76 -8.54
N LEU A 239 -13.87 -0.28 -9.31
CA LEU A 239 -14.67 -1.48 -9.46
C LEU A 239 -14.74 -2.28 -8.16
N SER A 240 -13.61 -2.50 -7.48
CA SER A 240 -13.58 -3.33 -6.27
C SER A 240 -14.22 -2.61 -5.08
N SER A 241 -13.99 -1.30 -4.92
CA SER A 241 -14.68 -0.52 -3.89
C SER A 241 -16.18 -0.40 -4.18
N GLY A 242 -16.58 -0.11 -5.42
CA GLY A 242 -18.00 -0.06 -5.81
C GLY A 242 -18.72 -1.40 -5.59
N ALA A 243 -18.07 -2.50 -5.96
CA ALA A 243 -18.59 -3.84 -5.71
C ALA A 243 -18.66 -4.16 -4.20
N SER A 244 -17.66 -3.74 -3.40
CA SER A 244 -17.70 -3.89 -1.94
C SER A 244 -18.90 -3.17 -1.32
N VAL A 245 -19.21 -1.95 -1.79
CA VAL A 245 -20.36 -1.16 -1.33
C VAL A 245 -21.67 -1.86 -1.69
N PHE A 246 -21.78 -2.35 -2.92
CA PHE A 246 -22.97 -3.05 -3.41
C PHE A 246 -23.23 -4.37 -2.67
N VAL A 247 -22.20 -5.19 -2.48
CA VAL A 247 -22.32 -6.47 -1.78
C VAL A 247 -22.68 -6.23 -0.31
N PHE A 248 -22.04 -5.27 0.36
CA PHE A 248 -22.33 -4.96 1.76
C PHE A 248 -23.74 -4.41 1.98
N ASP A 249 -24.26 -3.61 1.05
CA ASP A 249 -25.61 -3.06 1.13
C ASP A 249 -26.68 -4.16 1.09
N LYS A 250 -26.49 -5.15 0.19
CA LYS A 250 -27.40 -6.28 0.01
C LYS A 250 -27.30 -7.34 1.10
N LYS A 251 -26.24 -7.33 1.91
CA LYS A 251 -25.97 -8.40 2.88
C LYS A 251 -26.85 -8.25 4.13
N ASP A 252 -27.61 -9.28 4.46
CA ASP A 252 -28.44 -9.32 5.67
C ASP A 252 -27.85 -10.20 6.77
N TYR A 253 -28.37 -10.04 7.99
CA TYR A 253 -27.81 -10.68 9.19
C TYR A 253 -27.93 -12.22 9.22
N LEU A 254 -28.74 -12.79 8.33
CA LEU A 254 -29.01 -14.22 8.22
C LEU A 254 -28.06 -14.93 7.23
N ASP A 255 -27.32 -14.17 6.41
CA ASP A 255 -26.44 -14.67 5.33
C ASP A 255 -24.96 -14.64 5.71
#